data_AF-A0A5K0W1F8-F1
#
_entry.id   AF-A0A5K0W1F8-F1
#
_cell.length_a   1.000
_cell.length_b   1.000
_cell.length_c   1.000
_cell.angle_alpha   90.00
_cell.angle_beta   90.00
_cell.angle_gamma   90.00
#
_symmetry.space_group_name_H-M   'P 1'
#
loop_
_entity.id
_entity.type
_entity.pdbx_description
1 polymer ?
#
loop_
_entity_poly.entity_id
_entity_poly.type
_entity_poly.pdbx_seq_one_letter_code
_entity_poly.pdbx_strand_id
1 'polypeptide(L)' 'VENLRPNDSLRFDLDAIRAATNNFSDANRIGEGGNGPVYM' A
#
# COMPACT_ATOMS: atom_id res chain seq x y z
N VAL A 1 15.91 -15.60 14.42
CA VAL A 1 15.42 -14.57 13.46
C VAL A 1 14.86 -15.32 12.27
N GLU A 2 13.58 -15.14 11.94
CA GLU A 2 12.98 -15.89 10.83
C GLU A 2 13.55 -15.39 9.50
N ASN A 3 14.10 -16.32 8.72
CA ASN A 3 14.73 -16.06 7.43
C ASN A 3 13.63 -16.09 6.36
N LEU A 4 13.11 -14.93 5.97
CA LEU A 4 12.09 -14.81 4.91
C LEU A 4 12.67 -15.31 3.59
N ARG A 5 12.14 -16.41 3.04
CA ARG A 5 12.57 -16.90 1.73
C ARG A 5 11.96 -15.98 0.65
N PRO A 6 12.60 -15.81 -0.52
CA PRO A 6 12.10 -14.93 -1.59
C PRO A 6 10.66 -15.19 -2.06
N ASN A 7 10.13 -16.39 -1.80
CA ASN A 7 8.76 -16.79 -2.15
C ASN A 7 7.75 -16.69 -1.00
N ASP A 8 8.19 -16.29 0.19
CA ASP A 8 7.30 -16.00 1.33
C ASP A 8 6.78 -14.55 1.20
N SER A 9 6.24 -14.20 0.02
CA SER A 9 5.64 -12.88 -0.19
C SER A 9 4.33 -12.80 0.60
N LEU A 10 4.21 -11.74 1.39
CA LEU A 10 2.94 -11.39 2.03
C LEU A 10 1.92 -11.08 0.93
N ARG A 11 0.99 -12.00 0.72
CA ARG A 11 -0.14 -11.79 -0.19
C ARG A 11 -1.23 -11.09 0.57
N PHE A 12 -1.59 -9.90 0.10
CA PHE A 12 -2.72 -9.14 0.61
C PHE A 12 -3.90 -9.27 -0.35
N ASP A 13 -5.11 -9.35 0.20
CA ASP A 13 -6.33 -9.22 -0.57
C ASP A 13 -6.45 -7.76 -1.05
N LEU A 14 -6.72 -7.58 -2.35
CA LEU A 14 -6.90 -6.25 -2.93
C LEU A 14 -8.07 -5.50 -2.27
N ASP A 15 -9.13 -6.21 -1.88
CA ASP A 15 -10.27 -5.59 -1.21
C ASP A 15 -9.91 -5.13 0.21
N ALA A 16 -9.03 -5.87 0.90
CA ALA A 16 -8.46 -5.42 2.18
C ALA A 16 -7.61 -4.16 2.01
N ILE A 17 -6.78 -4.08 0.95
CA ILE A 17 -6.00 -2.87 0.65
C ILE A 17 -6.93 -1.69 0.40
N ARG A 18 -7.96 -1.86 -0.45
CA ARG A 18 -8.94 -0.81 -0.75
C ARG A 18 -9.67 -0.32 0.49
N ALA A 19 -10.11 -1.22 1.35
CA ALA A 19 -10.77 -0.86 2.60
C ALA A 19 -9.84 -0.07 3.53
N ALA A 20 -8.57 -0.49 3.64
CA ALA A 20 -7.59 0.16 4.50
C ALA A 20 -7.18 1.56 4.02
N THR A 21 -7.06 1.76 2.70
CA THR A 21 -6.62 3.05 2.13
C THR A 21 -7.78 3.96 1.72
N ASN A 22 -9.02 3.59 2.04
CA ASN A 22 -10.23 4.22 1.51
C ASN A 22 -10.15 4.38 -0.02
N ASN A 23 -9.71 3.31 -0.69
CA ASN A 23 -9.47 3.24 -2.13
C ASN A 23 -8.58 4.38 -2.66
N PHE A 24 -7.51 4.71 -1.92
CA PHE A 24 -6.57 5.78 -2.26
C PHE A 24 -7.27 7.13 -2.50
N SER A 25 -8.25 7.45 -1.64
CA SER A 25 -8.97 8.71 -1.71
C SER A 25 -8.01 9.90 -1.59
N ASP A 26 -8.25 10.97 -2.35
CA ASP A 26 -7.50 12.23 -2.24
C ASP A 26 -7.57 12.87 -0.85
N ALA A 27 -8.55 12.48 -0.03
CA ALA A 27 -8.60 12.88 1.39
C ALA A 27 -7.38 12.41 2.20
N ASN A 28 -6.70 11.35 1.75
CA ASN A 28 -5.51 10.78 2.38
C ASN A 28 -4.22 11.11 1.63
N ARG A 29 -4.28 11.98 0.61
CA ARG A 29 -3.09 12.39 -0.14
C ARG A 29 -2.23 13.30 0.73
N ILE A 30 -0.99 12.91 0.97
CA ILE A 30 -0.04 13.68 1.79
C ILE A 30 0.91 14.53 0.95
N GLY A 31 1.02 14.26 -0.34
CA GLY A 31 1.84 15.05 -1.26
C GLY A 31 1.93 14.45 -2.65
N GLU A 32 2.70 15.11 -3.50
CA GLU A 32 3.02 14.67 -4.86
C GLU A 32 4.45 15.09 -5.19
N GLY A 33 5.20 14.20 -5.83
CA GLY A 33 6.56 14.46 -6.29
C GLY A 33 6.81 13.91 -7.70
N GLY A 34 8.08 13.85 -8.12
CA GLY A 34 8.45 13.37 -9.47
C GLY A 34 8.05 11.92 -9.79
N ASN A 35 7.58 11.15 -8.80
CA ASN A 35 7.07 9.78 -8.94
C ASN A 35 5.54 9.69 -8.76
N GLY A 36 4.82 10.81 -8.75
CA GLY A 36 3.37 10.86 -8.61
C GLY A 36 2.88 11.09 -7.16
N PRO A 37 1.57 10.89 -6.93
CA PRO A 37 0.91 11.18 -5.66
C PRO A 37 1.23 10.13 -4.58
N VAL A 38 1.33 10.60 -3.33
CA VAL A 38 1.60 9.78 -2.15
C VAL A 38 0.39 9.83 -1.22
N TYR A 39 -0.09 8.67 -0.80
CA TYR A 39 -1.25 8.49 0.07
C TYR A 39 -0.83 7.78 1.37
N MET A 40 -1.49 8.12 2.48
CA MET A 40 -1.35 7.44 3.78
C MET A 40 -2.54 6.51 4.06
#